data_AF-Q0WY06-F1
#
_entry.id   AF-Q0WY06-F1
#
_cell.length_a   1.000
_cell.length_b   1.000
_cell.length_c   1.000
_cell.angle_alpha   90.00
_cell.angle_beta   90.00
_cell.angle_gamma   90.00
#
_symmetry.space_group_name_H-M   'P 1'
#
loop_
_entity.id
_entity.type
_entity.pdbx_description
1 polymer ?
#
loop_
_entity_poly.entity_id
_entity_poly.type
_entity_poly.pdbx_seq_one_letter_code
_entity_poly.pdbx_strand_id
1 'polypeptide(L)' 'GSVQSSDRTDNPDDLGHPYGTAQDGANYVLLLKELRAELDAAGKNDGKYYELSAVLPAGIDEMKMLDIAGISQYLDFMNI' A
#
# COMPACT_ATOMS: atom_id res chain seq x y z
N GLY A 1 28.39 -15.48 10.88
CA GLY A 1 27.13 -15.48 11.63
C GLY A 1 27.37 -14.67 12.86
N SER A 2 26.91 -13.42 12.86
CA SER A 2 27.24 -12.48 13.93
C SER A 2 26.16 -11.41 14.01
N VAL A 3 25.25 -11.65 14.96
CA VAL A 3 24.62 -10.68 15.85
C VAL A 3 23.88 -9.50 15.20
N GLN A 4 22.55 -9.64 15.14
CA GLN A 4 21.58 -8.55 15.20
C GLN A 4 21.91 -7.67 16.43
N SER A 5 22.55 -6.53 16.18
CA SER A 5 22.74 -5.48 17.17
C SER A 5 22.31 -4.16 16.57
N SER A 6 21.01 -3.95 16.48
CA SER A 6 20.36 -2.68 16.81
C SER A 6 18.86 -2.91 16.68
N ASP A 7 18.11 -2.36 17.62
CA ASP A 7 16.66 -2.39 17.71
C ASP A 7 16.02 -3.64 18.38
N ARG A 8 15.63 -3.46 19.65
CA ARG A 8 14.87 -4.42 20.45
C ARG A 8 13.39 -4.02 20.56
N THR A 9 12.91 -3.21 19.63
CA THR A 9 11.50 -2.83 19.54
C THR A 9 10.79 -3.40 18.30
N ASP A 10 11.45 -4.30 17.58
CA ASP A 10 10.77 -5.12 16.58
C ASP A 10 9.97 -6.21 17.29
N ASN A 11 8.66 -6.23 17.08
CA ASN A 11 7.82 -7.31 17.56
C ASN A 11 8.30 -8.60 16.85
N PRO A 12 8.63 -9.69 17.56
CA PRO A 12 9.17 -10.89 16.90
C PRO A 12 8.20 -11.55 15.91
N ASP A 13 6.91 -11.16 15.94
CA ASP A 13 5.90 -11.55 14.96
C ASP A 13 5.79 -10.57 13.76
N ASP A 14 6.51 -9.44 13.78
CA ASP A 14 6.58 -8.45 12.71
C ASP A 14 7.70 -8.83 11.72
N LEU A 15 7.56 -10.01 11.12
CA LEU A 15 8.52 -10.59 10.17
C LEU A 15 8.57 -9.84 8.82
N GLY A 16 8.03 -8.62 8.75
CA GLY A 16 7.71 -7.94 7.51
C GLY A 16 6.72 -8.74 6.67
N HIS A 17 6.85 -8.65 5.34
CA HIS A 17 6.05 -9.41 4.39
C HIS A 17 6.87 -10.63 3.90
N PRO A 18 6.97 -11.74 4.66
CA PRO A 18 7.85 -12.87 4.31
C PRO A 18 7.45 -13.59 3.01
N TYR A 19 6.26 -13.27 2.48
CA TYR A 19 5.72 -13.80 1.23
C TYR A 19 5.63 -12.75 0.12
N GLY A 20 6.25 -11.57 0.31
CA GLY A 20 6.24 -10.50 -0.67
C GLY A 20 6.91 -10.94 -1.99
N THR A 21 6.26 -10.66 -3.11
CA THR A 21 6.79 -10.92 -4.45
C THR A 21 7.11 -9.62 -5.19
N ALA A 22 7.98 -9.69 -6.21
CA ALA A 22 8.25 -8.55 -7.08
C ALA A 22 7.00 -8.06 -7.86
N GLN A 23 5.92 -8.86 -7.90
CA GLN A 23 4.67 -8.51 -8.56
C GLN A 23 3.71 -7.74 -7.66
N ASP A 24 3.93 -7.74 -6.34
CA ASP A 24 2.97 -7.19 -5.38
C ASP A 24 2.71 -5.70 -5.60
N GLY A 25 3.74 -4.91 -5.93
CA GLY A 25 3.59 -3.49 -6.26
C GLY A 25 2.68 -3.27 -7.48
N ALA A 26 2.85 -4.04 -8.55
CA ALA A 26 2.01 -3.96 -9.74
C ALA A 26 0.58 -4.46 -9.48
N ASN A 27 0.44 -5.54 -8.72
CA ASN A 27 -0.87 -6.09 -8.35
C ASN A 27 -1.64 -5.12 -7.43
N TYR A 28 -0.94 -4.41 -6.56
CA TYR A 28 -1.55 -3.40 -5.71
C TYR A 28 -2.11 -2.23 -6.53
N VAL A 29 -1.40 -1.78 -7.57
CA VAL A 29 -1.93 -0.78 -8.51
C VAL A 29 -3.21 -1.28 -9.20
N LEU A 30 -3.24 -2.54 -9.65
CA LEU A 30 -4.44 -3.13 -10.26
C LEU A 30 -5.62 -3.19 -9.27
N LEU A 31 -5.36 -3.56 -8.02
CA LEU A 31 -6.36 -3.56 -6.96
C LEU A 31 -6.94 -2.15 -6.75
N LEU A 32 -6.09 -1.13 -6.61
CA LEU A 32 -6.54 0.25 -6.39
C LEU A 32 -7.33 0.79 -7.58
N LYS A 33 -6.91 0.46 -8.80
CA LYS A 33 -7.65 0.80 -10.02
C LYS A 33 -9.06 0.22 -10.00
N GLU A 34 -9.19 -1.08 -9.72
CA GLU A 34 -10.50 -1.75 -9.68
C GLU A 34 -11.37 -1.18 -8.56
N LEU A 35 -10.80 -1.01 -7.38
CA LEU A 35 -11.52 -0.48 -6.23
C LEU A 35 -12.03 0.96 -6.49
N ARG A 36 -11.21 1.81 -7.11
CA ARG A 36 -11.63 3.17 -7.50
C ARG A 36 -12.80 3.12 -8.48
N ALA A 37 -12.76 2.23 -9.47
CA ALA A 37 -13.84 2.08 -10.43
C ALA A 37 -15.17 1.66 -9.78
N GLU A 38 -15.12 0.70 -8.85
CA GLU A 38 -16.30 0.24 -8.10
C GLU A 38 -16.85 1.30 -7.15
N LEU A 39 -15.97 2.04 -6.46
CA LEU A 39 -16.37 3.17 -5.61
C LEU A 39 -17.00 4.31 -6.42
N ASP A 40 -16.51 4.57 -7.64
CA ASP A 40 -17.12 5.56 -8.54
C ASP A 40 -18.49 5.13 -9.02
N ALA A 41 -18.67 3.84 -9.33
CA ALA A 41 -19.96 3.29 -9.71
C ALA A 41 -20.97 3.36 -8.56
N ALA A 42 -20.56 2.96 -7.35
CA ALA A 42 -21.38 3.06 -6.14
C ALA A 42 -21.72 4.53 -5.81
N GLY A 43 -20.73 5.42 -5.88
CA GLY A 43 -20.90 6.85 -5.63
C GLY A 43 -21.90 7.51 -6.58
N LYS A 44 -21.90 7.13 -7.86
CA LYS A 44 -22.91 7.59 -8.83
C LYS A 44 -24.32 7.13 -8.45
N ASN A 45 -24.48 5.90 -7.98
CA ASN A 45 -25.78 5.37 -7.57
C ASN A 45 -26.30 6.06 -6.30
N ASP A 46 -25.40 6.36 -5.36
CA ASP A 46 -25.74 6.96 -4.07
C ASP A 46 -25.79 8.49 -4.10
N GLY A 47 -25.32 9.11 -5.18
CA GLY A 47 -25.14 10.56 -5.27
C GLY A 47 -24.06 11.10 -4.33
N LYS A 48 -23.01 10.31 -4.07
CA LYS A 48 -21.91 10.63 -3.14
C LYS A 48 -20.55 10.36 -3.77
N TYR A 49 -19.52 11.00 -3.23
CA TYR A 49 -18.13 10.63 -3.52
C TYR A 49 -17.59 9.78 -2.38
N TYR A 50 -17.03 8.61 -2.71
CA TYR A 50 -16.35 7.75 -1.75
C TYR A 50 -14.84 7.93 -1.88
N GLU A 51 -14.21 8.34 -0.78
CA GLU A 51 -12.76 8.51 -0.73
C GLU A 51 -12.05 7.16 -0.67
N LEU A 52 -10.90 7.08 -1.32
CA LEU A 52 -9.98 5.95 -1.26
C LEU A 52 -8.62 6.43 -0.76
N SER A 53 -8.16 5.86 0.36
CA SER A 53 -6.86 6.19 0.94
C SER A 53 -6.11 4.95 1.37
N ALA A 54 -4.79 5.09 1.51
CA ALA A 54 -3.93 4.04 2.01
C ALA A 54 -2.86 4.61 2.94
N VAL A 55 -2.43 3.78 3.89
CA VAL A 55 -1.20 4.01 4.66
C VAL A 55 -0.08 3.29 3.93
N LEU A 56 0.99 4.01 3.59
CA LEU A 56 2.16 3.49 2.91
C LEU A 56 3.35 3.46 3.88
N PRO A 57 4.34 2.58 3.66
CA PRO A 57 5.53 2.55 4.51
C PRO A 57 6.33 3.86 4.38
N ALA A 58 6.83 4.35 5.52
CA ALA A 58 7.73 5.52 5.58
C ALA A 58 9.18 5.20 5.22
N GLY A 59 9.57 3.92 5.22
CA GLY A 59 10.91 3.46 4.89
C GLY A 59 11.18 3.50 3.38
N ILE A 60 12.34 4.02 3.00
CA ILE A 60 12.75 4.19 1.60
C ILE A 60 12.91 2.84 0.90
N ASP A 61 13.35 1.81 1.60
CA ASP A 61 13.62 0.51 0.99
C ASP A 61 12.34 -0.24 0.66
N GLU A 62 11.32 -0.10 1.49
CA GLU A 62 9.97 -0.60 1.30
C GLU A 62 9.25 0.17 0.19
N MET A 63 9.41 1.50 0.15
CA MET A 63 8.84 2.34 -0.93
C MET A 63 9.37 1.96 -2.31
N LYS A 64 10.62 1.49 -2.44
CA LYS A 64 11.18 1.02 -3.73
C LYS A 64 10.48 -0.23 -4.28
N MET A 65 9.78 -0.99 -3.44
CA MET A 65 9.01 -2.16 -3.86
C MET A 65 7.63 -1.79 -4.40
N LEU A 66 7.21 -0.54 -4.24
CA LEU A 66 5.91 -0.03 -4.65
C LEU A 66 6.00 0.82 -5.93
N ASP A 67 4.96 0.73 -6.77
CA ASP A 67 4.74 1.70 -7.86
C ASP A 67 3.98 2.92 -7.31
N ILE A 68 4.69 3.80 -6.62
CA ILE A 68 4.11 5.01 -5.99
C ILE A 68 3.39 5.89 -7.02
N ALA A 69 3.92 5.99 -8.25
CA ALA A 69 3.32 6.77 -9.31
C ALA A 69 1.99 6.16 -9.76
N GLY A 70 1.93 4.83 -9.94
CA GLY A 70 0.69 4.11 -10.23
C GLY A 70 -0.34 4.20 -9.09
N ILE A 71 0.10 4.05 -7.84
CA ILE A 71 -0.75 4.15 -6.64
C ILE A 71 -1.39 5.54 -6.54
N SER A 72 -0.60 6.60 -6.71
CA SER A 72 -1.05 7.99 -6.54
C SER A 72 -2.16 8.42 -7.51
N GLN A 73 -2.37 7.70 -8.61
CA GLN A 73 -3.44 7.99 -9.57
C GLN A 73 -4.83 7.60 -9.07
N TYR A 74 -4.91 6.72 -8.06
CA TYR A 74 -6.16 6.12 -7.61
C TYR A 74 -6.55 6.51 -6.18
N LEU A 75 -5.63 7.09 -5.41
CA LEU A 75 -5.87 7.50 -4.03
C LEU A 75 -6.16 9.00 -3.93
N ASP A 76 -7.10 9.35 -3.05
CA ASP A 76 -7.37 10.73 -2.65
C ASP A 76 -6.27 11.27 -1.74
N PHE A 77 -5.77 10.42 -0.84
CA PHE A 77 -4.65 10.74 0.03
C PHE A 77 -3.87 9.49 0.45
N MET A 78 -2.59 9.71 0.73
CA MET A 78 -1.67 8.72 1.28
C MET A 78 -1.15 9.24 2.61
N ASN A 79 -1.21 8.40 3.64
CA ASN A 79 -0.52 8.67 4.90
C ASN A 79 0.81 7.91 4.92
N ILE A 80 1.87 8.59 5.36
CA ILE A 80 3.25 8.06 5.43
C ILE A 80 3.72 8.17 6.87
#